data_AF-A0A956EAY5-F1
#
_entry.id   AF-A0A956EAY5-F1
#
_cell.length_a   1.000
_cell.length_b   1.000
_cell.length_c   1.000
_cell.angle_alpha   90.00
_cell.angle_beta   90.00
_cell.angle_gamma   90.00
#
_symmetry.space_group_name_H-M   'P 1'
#
loop_
_entity.id
_entity.type
_entity.pdbx_description
1 polymer ?
#
loop_
_entity_poly.entity_id
_entity_poly.type
_entity_poly.pdbx_seq_one_letter_code
_entity_poly.pdbx_strand_id
1 'polypeptide(L)'
;MKQQSDQPRTPVALKTHTETPDGQQIDQQPEPRPSAWLRLRWFGERYMLAHLSAYPVGVVSAMASIPLALMVRGEEVKRASATGAHSELLRRVAQDMQLDPLAAAQLEIVMQFVLLCALLTLVVPHLTALPWAWAASTRPSVTRSDPRLAQRLRWFIVSMLVLAALWALVGAIGWIWLMTL
;
A
#
# COMPACT_ATOMS: atom_id res chain seq x y z
N MET A 1 66.28 -17.98 -27.25
CA MET A 1 65.08 -17.22 -26.84
C MET A 1 63.85 -18.00 -27.27
N LYS A 2 63.13 -18.63 -26.34
CA LYS A 2 61.87 -19.36 -26.62
C LYS A 2 60.74 -18.65 -25.88
N GLN A 3 59.74 -18.20 -26.63
CA GLN A 3 58.53 -17.53 -26.13
C GLN A 3 57.67 -18.51 -25.34
N GLN A 4 57.28 -18.11 -24.12
CA GLN A 4 56.36 -18.82 -23.26
C GLN A 4 54.97 -18.19 -23.45
N SER A 5 54.03 -18.98 -23.93
CA SER A 5 52.66 -18.57 -24.25
C SER A 5 51.83 -18.49 -22.97
N ASP A 6 51.24 -17.32 -22.69
CA ASP A 6 50.20 -17.13 -21.69
C ASP A 6 48.92 -17.87 -22.10
N GLN A 7 48.48 -18.83 -21.29
CA GLN A 7 47.11 -19.36 -21.34
C GLN A 7 46.23 -18.61 -20.32
N PRO A 8 44.99 -18.24 -20.68
CA PRO A 8 44.06 -17.59 -19.76
C PRO A 8 43.55 -18.59 -18.72
N ARG A 9 43.67 -18.25 -17.43
CA ARG A 9 43.05 -18.98 -16.32
C ARG A 9 41.53 -18.88 -16.40
N THR A 10 40.86 -20.00 -16.64
CA THR A 10 39.42 -20.14 -16.39
C THR A 10 39.14 -20.00 -14.89
N PRO A 11 38.14 -19.18 -14.47
CA PRO A 11 37.76 -19.13 -13.06
C PRO A 11 37.08 -20.44 -12.67
N VAL A 12 37.71 -21.16 -11.75
CA VAL A 12 37.14 -22.34 -11.10
C VAL A 12 35.98 -21.87 -10.22
N ALA A 13 34.76 -22.29 -10.58
CA ALA A 13 33.60 -22.11 -9.73
C ALA A 13 33.83 -22.88 -8.41
N LEU A 14 34.05 -22.15 -7.32
CA LEU A 14 34.18 -22.72 -5.98
C LEU A 14 32.85 -23.39 -5.59
N LYS A 15 32.80 -24.73 -5.67
CA LYS A 15 31.73 -25.51 -5.04
C LYS A 15 32.03 -25.55 -3.55
N THR A 16 31.23 -24.87 -2.74
CA THR A 16 31.31 -24.93 -1.28
C THR A 16 30.76 -26.29 -0.85
N HIS A 17 31.65 -27.24 -0.57
CA HIS A 17 31.27 -28.51 0.07
C HIS A 17 31.05 -28.25 1.56
N THR A 18 29.83 -28.45 2.04
CA THR A 18 29.53 -28.52 3.48
C THR A 18 29.34 -29.99 3.82
N GLU A 19 30.39 -30.61 4.38
CA GLU A 19 30.33 -32.00 4.85
C GLU A 19 29.51 -32.07 6.14
N THR A 20 28.46 -32.90 6.12
CA THR A 20 27.73 -33.33 7.31
C THR A 20 28.40 -34.61 7.86
N PRO A 21 28.40 -34.87 9.18
CA PRO A 21 29.22 -35.92 9.79
C PRO A 21 28.93 -37.36 9.31
N ASP A 22 27.79 -37.60 8.65
CA ASP A 22 27.34 -38.93 8.24
C ASP A 22 27.46 -39.23 6.74
N GLY A 23 28.19 -38.42 5.96
CA GLY A 23 28.59 -38.78 4.58
C GLY A 23 27.45 -39.01 3.58
N GLN A 24 26.19 -38.74 3.95
CA GLN A 24 25.08 -38.76 3.01
C GLN A 24 25.13 -37.49 2.16
N GLN A 25 25.57 -37.62 0.91
CA GLN A 25 25.24 -36.68 -0.14
C GLN A 25 23.71 -36.65 -0.25
N ILE A 26 23.09 -35.66 0.39
CA ILE A 26 21.74 -35.26 0.02
C ILE A 26 21.90 -34.63 -1.36
N ASP A 27 21.64 -35.41 -2.40
CA ASP A 27 21.37 -34.87 -3.73
C ASP A 27 20.23 -33.88 -3.56
N GLN A 28 20.56 -32.59 -3.46
CA GLN A 28 19.59 -31.51 -3.50
C GLN A 28 19.02 -31.51 -4.91
N GLN A 29 18.02 -32.37 -5.15
CA GLN A 29 17.18 -32.29 -6.33
C GLN A 29 16.69 -30.84 -6.41
N PRO A 30 16.91 -30.15 -7.55
CA PRO A 30 16.44 -28.78 -7.69
C PRO A 30 14.93 -28.77 -7.50
N GLU A 31 14.45 -28.04 -6.49
CA GLU A 31 13.01 -27.94 -6.22
C GLU A 31 12.29 -27.55 -7.53
N PRO A 32 11.20 -28.25 -7.88
CA PRO A 32 10.44 -27.93 -9.08
C PRO A 32 9.97 -26.48 -8.99
N ARG A 33 10.25 -25.70 -10.04
CA ARG A 33 9.80 -24.30 -10.10
C ARG A 33 8.29 -24.26 -9.96
N PRO A 34 7.73 -23.38 -9.11
CA PRO A 34 6.30 -23.29 -8.94
C PRO A 34 5.62 -22.93 -10.26
N SER A 35 4.47 -23.55 -10.53
CA SER A 35 3.67 -23.28 -11.71
C SER A 35 3.21 -21.82 -11.75
N ALA A 36 2.98 -21.28 -12.95
CA ALA A 36 2.54 -19.89 -13.11
C ALA A 36 1.27 -19.57 -12.31
N TRP A 37 0.35 -20.54 -12.22
CA TRP A 37 -0.88 -20.42 -11.44
C TRP A 37 -0.61 -20.30 -9.94
N LEU A 38 0.29 -21.12 -9.37
CA LEU A 38 0.66 -21.04 -7.95
C LEU A 38 1.31 -19.68 -7.62
N ARG A 39 2.18 -19.17 -8.49
CA ARG A 39 2.80 -17.86 -8.31
C ARG A 39 1.76 -16.73 -8.30
N LEU A 40 0.80 -16.77 -9.23
CA LEU A 40 -0.28 -15.80 -9.30
C LEU A 40 -1.18 -15.87 -8.06
N ARG A 41 -1.51 -17.08 -7.61
CA ARG A 41 -2.31 -17.29 -6.41
C ARG A 41 -1.64 -16.68 -5.18
N TRP A 42 -0.35 -16.95 -4.94
CA TRP A 42 0.35 -16.39 -3.78
C TRP A 42 0.53 -14.87 -3.84
N PHE A 43 0.77 -14.33 -5.04
CA PHE A 43 0.73 -12.89 -5.25
C PHE A 43 -0.63 -12.33 -4.84
N GLY A 44 -1.72 -12.92 -5.37
CA GLY A 44 -3.09 -12.51 -5.12
C GLY A 44 -3.47 -12.57 -3.64
N GLU A 45 -3.11 -13.65 -2.93
CA GLU A 45 -3.38 -13.79 -1.49
C GLU A 45 -2.73 -12.66 -0.66
N ARG A 46 -1.46 -12.31 -0.95
CA ARG A 46 -0.76 -11.24 -0.22
C ARG A 46 -1.25 -9.86 -0.61
N TYR A 47 -1.48 -9.63 -1.90
CA TYR A 47 -2.03 -8.36 -2.38
C TYR A 47 -3.44 -8.13 -1.85
N MET A 48 -4.29 -9.16 -1.80
CA MET A 48 -5.64 -9.09 -1.25
C MET A 48 -5.60 -8.78 0.25
N LEU A 49 -4.67 -9.36 1.01
CA LEU A 49 -4.51 -9.01 2.43
C LEU A 49 -4.17 -7.53 2.60
N ALA A 50 -3.23 -7.01 1.81
CA ALA A 50 -2.89 -5.59 1.84
C ALA A 50 -4.09 -4.70 1.45
N HIS A 51 -4.81 -5.08 0.39
CA HIS A 51 -6.02 -4.40 -0.07
C HIS A 51 -7.08 -4.34 1.04
N LEU A 52 -7.38 -5.48 1.68
CA LEU A 52 -8.34 -5.56 2.79
C LEU A 52 -7.89 -4.75 4.00
N SER A 53 -6.59 -4.74 4.32
CA SER A 53 -6.04 -3.94 5.43
C SER A 53 -6.10 -2.43 5.18
N ALA A 54 -6.18 -1.99 3.92
CA ALA A 54 -6.26 -0.57 3.58
C ALA A 54 -7.65 0.02 3.83
N TYR A 55 -8.72 -0.78 3.87
CA TYR A 55 -10.08 -0.29 4.12
C TYR A 55 -10.25 0.44 5.44
N PRO A 56 -9.88 -0.11 6.62
CA PRO A 56 -10.02 0.60 7.88
C PRO A 56 -9.21 1.91 7.90
N VAL A 57 -8.02 1.92 7.29
CA VAL A 57 -7.20 3.14 7.17
C VAL A 57 -7.89 4.17 6.27
N GLY A 58 -8.50 3.72 5.17
CA GLY A 58 -9.30 4.56 4.27
C GLY A 58 -10.51 5.18 4.96
N VAL A 59 -11.22 4.43 5.82
CA VAL A 59 -12.35 4.95 6.60
C VAL A 59 -11.89 6.02 7.59
N VAL A 60 -10.83 5.74 8.37
CA VAL A 60 -10.25 6.71 9.32
C VAL A 60 -9.78 7.97 8.58
N SER A 61 -9.11 7.79 7.45
CA SER A 61 -8.65 8.89 6.59
C SER A 61 -9.82 9.73 6.10
N ALA A 62 -10.91 9.11 5.62
CA ALA A 62 -12.09 9.83 5.16
C ALA A 62 -12.71 10.69 6.27
N MET A 63 -12.88 10.12 7.47
CA MET A 63 -13.41 10.84 8.63
C MET A 63 -12.49 11.99 9.08
N ALA A 64 -11.17 11.76 9.09
CA ALA A 64 -10.17 12.78 9.42
C ALA A 64 -10.09 13.90 8.38
N SER A 65 -10.37 13.59 7.11
CA SER A 65 -10.25 14.52 6.00
C SER A 65 -11.39 15.54 5.95
N ILE A 66 -12.55 15.27 6.55
CA ILE A 66 -13.69 16.18 6.58
C ILE A 66 -13.35 17.52 7.28
N PRO A 67 -12.92 17.53 8.55
CA PRO A 67 -12.57 18.80 9.20
C PRO A 67 -11.33 19.44 8.58
N LEU A 68 -10.37 18.65 8.08
CA LEU A 68 -9.24 19.18 7.32
C LEU A 68 -9.69 19.91 6.05
N ALA A 69 -10.67 19.37 5.32
CA ALA A 69 -11.23 20.00 4.13
C ALA A 69 -11.87 21.35 4.47
N LEU A 70 -12.60 21.43 5.59
CA LEU A 70 -13.18 22.68 6.07
C LEU A 70 -12.11 23.70 6.48
N MET A 71 -11.01 23.24 7.08
CA MET A 71 -9.89 24.11 7.46
C MET A 71 -9.13 24.64 6.23
N VAL A 72 -8.87 23.79 5.23
CA VAL A 72 -8.06 24.15 4.05
C VAL A 72 -8.87 24.88 3.00
N ARG A 73 -10.10 24.45 2.73
CA ARG A 73 -10.98 24.98 1.68
C ARG A 73 -12.15 25.82 2.24
N GLY A 74 -12.08 26.25 3.50
CA GLY A 74 -13.16 26.97 4.16
C GLY A 74 -13.63 28.22 3.40
N GLU A 75 -12.72 28.98 2.80
CA GLU A 75 -13.08 30.15 1.98
C GLU A 75 -13.80 29.75 0.68
N GLU A 76 -13.44 28.62 0.08
CA GLU A 76 -14.10 28.12 -1.13
C GLU A 76 -15.51 27.59 -0.79
N VAL A 77 -15.66 26.92 0.36
CA VAL A 77 -16.96 26.49 0.88
C VAL A 77 -17.88 27.69 1.14
N LYS A 78 -17.36 28.76 1.74
CA LYS A 78 -18.13 30.00 1.98
C LYS A 78 -18.52 30.73 0.69
N ARG A 79 -17.69 30.64 -0.36
CA ARG A 79 -17.91 31.29 -1.66
C ARG A 79 -18.70 30.42 -2.64
N ALA A 80 -19.08 29.20 -2.25
CA ALA A 80 -19.88 28.32 -3.09
C ALA A 80 -21.18 29.02 -3.50
N SER A 81 -21.53 28.91 -4.77
CA SER A 81 -22.81 29.40 -5.30
C SER A 81 -23.89 28.32 -5.17
N ALA A 82 -25.15 28.74 -5.15
CA ALA A 82 -26.31 27.84 -5.05
C ALA A 82 -26.61 27.10 -6.37
N THR A 83 -25.59 26.56 -7.02
CA THR A 83 -25.71 25.82 -8.29
C THR A 83 -26.01 24.34 -8.10
N GLY A 84 -25.97 23.83 -6.86
CA GLY A 84 -26.04 22.40 -6.58
C GLY A 84 -24.71 21.68 -6.83
N ALA A 85 -24.72 20.35 -6.68
CA ALA A 85 -23.57 19.50 -6.97
C ALA A 85 -23.49 19.14 -8.48
N HIS A 86 -22.29 19.20 -9.05
CA HIS A 86 -22.01 18.89 -10.46
C HIS A 86 -21.88 17.37 -10.67
N SER A 87 -21.27 16.67 -9.71
CA SER A 87 -21.18 15.21 -9.72
C SER A 87 -22.56 14.56 -9.59
N GLU A 88 -22.91 13.69 -10.54
CA GLU A 88 -24.19 12.97 -10.54
C GLU A 88 -24.43 12.15 -9.26
N LEU A 89 -23.38 11.51 -8.74
CA LEU A 89 -23.48 10.74 -7.50
C LEU A 89 -23.81 11.65 -6.32
N LEU A 90 -23.11 12.77 -6.18
CA LEU A 90 -23.33 13.70 -5.08
C LEU A 90 -24.66 14.44 -5.23
N ARG A 91 -25.08 14.71 -6.46
CA ARG A 91 -26.39 15.26 -6.77
C ARG A 91 -27.51 14.33 -6.29
N ARG A 92 -27.41 13.02 -6.55
CA ARG A 92 -28.38 12.03 -6.06
C ARG A 92 -28.39 11.96 -4.53
N VAL A 93 -27.22 11.86 -3.90
CA VAL A 93 -27.12 11.86 -2.43
C VAL A 93 -27.72 13.13 -1.81
N ALA A 94 -27.44 14.29 -2.40
CA ALA A 94 -28.00 15.56 -1.95
C ALA A 94 -29.53 15.61 -2.12
N GLN A 95 -30.06 15.05 -3.22
CA GLN A 95 -31.51 14.93 -3.43
C GLN A 95 -32.16 13.98 -2.42
N ASP A 96 -31.56 12.82 -2.17
CA ASP A 96 -32.05 11.84 -1.20
C ASP A 96 -32.06 12.42 0.22
N MET A 97 -31.08 13.27 0.55
CA MET A 97 -30.97 13.98 1.82
C MET A 97 -31.73 15.31 1.86
N GLN A 98 -32.42 15.69 0.77
CA GLN A 98 -33.15 16.97 0.64
C GLN A 98 -32.30 18.20 0.96
N LEU A 99 -31.02 18.18 0.57
CA LEU A 99 -30.12 19.32 0.76
C LEU A 99 -30.49 20.46 -0.19
N ASP A 100 -30.38 21.69 0.30
CA ASP A 100 -30.52 22.87 -0.52
C ASP A 100 -29.36 22.98 -1.53
N PRO A 101 -29.54 23.70 -2.66
CA PRO A 101 -28.51 23.78 -3.69
C PRO A 101 -27.17 24.35 -3.22
N LEU A 102 -27.18 25.21 -2.18
CA LEU A 102 -25.94 25.74 -1.62
C LEU A 102 -25.23 24.67 -0.78
N ALA A 103 -25.92 23.98 0.13
CA ALA A 103 -25.31 22.89 0.89
C ALA A 103 -24.82 21.74 -0.01
N ALA A 104 -25.52 21.44 -1.10
CA ALA A 104 -25.08 20.45 -2.08
C ALA A 104 -23.75 20.84 -2.76
N ALA A 105 -23.58 22.12 -3.12
CA ALA A 105 -22.34 22.63 -3.69
C ALA A 105 -21.19 22.61 -2.67
N GLN A 106 -21.46 23.00 -1.42
CA GLN A 106 -20.50 22.94 -0.31
C GLN A 106 -20.05 21.50 -0.02
N LEU A 107 -21.00 20.56 0.00
CA LEU A 107 -20.72 19.14 0.17
C LEU A 107 -19.80 18.61 -0.93
N GLU A 108 -20.00 19.03 -2.19
CA GLU A 108 -19.13 18.62 -3.29
C GLU A 108 -17.68 19.07 -3.10
N ILE A 109 -17.45 20.32 -2.68
CA ILE A 109 -16.12 20.86 -2.40
C ILE A 109 -15.39 20.03 -1.34
N VAL A 110 -16.10 19.69 -0.25
CA VAL A 110 -15.58 18.86 0.85
C VAL A 110 -15.30 17.44 0.37
N MET A 111 -16.26 16.82 -0.33
CA MET A 111 -16.14 15.44 -0.80
C MET A 111 -15.04 15.25 -1.84
N GLN A 112 -14.78 16.23 -2.70
CA GLN A 112 -13.62 16.20 -3.60
C GLN A 112 -12.30 16.11 -2.84
N PHE A 113 -12.16 16.88 -1.78
CA PHE A 113 -10.96 16.86 -0.94
C PHE A 113 -10.84 15.53 -0.19
N VAL A 114 -11.93 15.07 0.42
CA VAL A 114 -11.98 13.76 1.11
C VAL A 114 -11.64 12.62 0.14
N LEU A 115 -12.16 12.65 -1.08
CA LEU A 115 -11.86 11.65 -2.10
C LEU A 115 -10.37 11.66 -2.48
N LEU A 116 -9.76 12.84 -2.64
CA LEU A 116 -8.32 12.96 -2.89
C LEU A 116 -7.50 12.32 -1.77
N CYS A 117 -7.83 12.62 -0.52
CA CYS A 117 -7.17 12.03 0.66
C CYS A 117 -7.38 10.51 0.75
N ALA A 118 -8.58 10.02 0.47
CA ALA A 118 -8.89 8.60 0.42
C ALA A 118 -8.10 7.89 -0.70
N LEU A 119 -8.00 8.49 -1.89
CA LEU A 119 -7.20 7.97 -3.00
C LEU A 119 -5.72 7.89 -2.64
N LEU A 120 -5.15 8.93 -2.04
CA LEU A 120 -3.76 8.90 -1.54
C LEU A 120 -3.57 7.78 -0.51
N THR A 121 -4.55 7.61 0.37
CA THR A 121 -4.56 6.57 1.40
C THR A 121 -4.67 5.17 0.82
N LEU A 122 -5.35 4.98 -0.32
CA LEU A 122 -5.40 3.70 -1.01
C LEU A 122 -4.11 3.43 -1.78
N VAL A 123 -3.55 4.42 -2.47
CA VAL A 123 -2.36 4.23 -3.31
C VAL A 123 -1.15 3.77 -2.50
N VAL A 124 -0.89 4.36 -1.33
CA VAL A 124 0.29 4.06 -0.51
C VAL A 124 0.36 2.58 -0.05
N PRO A 125 -0.68 1.98 0.57
CA PRO A 125 -0.73 0.55 0.87
C PRO A 125 -0.51 -0.35 -0.34
N HIS A 126 -1.08 0.01 -1.49
CA HIS A 126 -0.95 -0.82 -2.70
C HIS A 126 0.48 -0.80 -3.22
N LEU A 127 1.10 0.38 -3.31
CA LEU A 127 2.50 0.52 -3.73
C LEU A 127 3.47 -0.15 -2.76
N THR A 128 3.23 -0.06 -1.45
CA THR A 128 4.06 -0.71 -0.43
C THR A 128 3.86 -2.23 -0.37
N ALA A 129 2.69 -2.74 -0.76
CA ALA A 129 2.40 -4.16 -0.81
C ALA A 129 2.98 -4.86 -2.05
N LEU A 130 3.14 -4.18 -3.19
CA LEU A 130 3.62 -4.77 -4.43
C LEU A 130 4.97 -5.51 -4.27
N PRO A 131 6.03 -4.93 -3.67
CA PRO A 131 7.30 -5.61 -3.47
C PRO A 131 7.22 -6.84 -2.55
N TRP A 132 6.26 -6.84 -1.63
CA TRP A 132 6.01 -7.94 -0.70
C TRP A 132 5.24 -9.08 -1.39
N ALA A 133 4.17 -8.76 -2.12
CA ALA A 133 3.39 -9.71 -2.91
C ALA A 133 4.23 -10.35 -4.03
N TRP A 134 5.08 -9.56 -4.69
CA TRP A 134 6.01 -10.06 -5.72
C TRP A 134 7.09 -10.98 -5.14
N ALA A 135 7.63 -10.68 -3.95
CA ALA A 135 8.56 -11.60 -3.29
C ALA A 135 7.89 -12.95 -2.97
N ALA A 136 6.65 -12.93 -2.51
CA ALA A 136 5.91 -14.16 -2.21
C ALA A 136 5.64 -15.02 -3.45
N SER A 137 5.47 -14.42 -4.63
CA SER A 137 5.21 -15.15 -5.88
C SER A 137 6.44 -15.90 -6.41
N THR A 138 7.64 -15.46 -6.05
CA THR A 138 8.90 -16.04 -6.55
C THR A 138 9.51 -17.07 -5.60
N ARG A 139 9.20 -17.02 -4.31
CA ARG A 139 9.77 -17.91 -3.27
C ARG A 139 8.73 -18.28 -2.20
N PRO A 140 7.87 -19.28 -2.46
CA PRO A 140 6.78 -19.68 -1.55
C PRO A 140 7.23 -20.41 -0.28
N SER A 141 8.24 -21.29 -0.40
CA SER A 141 8.69 -22.22 0.64
C SER A 141 9.44 -21.54 1.79
N VAL A 142 9.84 -20.28 1.62
CA VAL A 142 10.67 -19.54 2.59
C VAL A 142 9.85 -18.57 3.46
N THR A 143 8.56 -18.84 3.63
CA THR A 143 7.61 -17.91 4.27
C THR A 143 7.73 -17.81 5.79
N ARG A 144 8.49 -18.69 6.47
CA ARG A 144 8.74 -18.60 7.92
C ARG A 144 10.19 -18.31 8.31
N SER A 145 11.15 -18.56 7.44
CA SER A 145 12.59 -18.47 7.75
C SER A 145 13.36 -17.44 6.91
N ASP A 146 12.75 -16.78 5.92
CA ASP A 146 13.44 -15.72 5.16
C ASP A 146 13.43 -14.39 5.95
N PRO A 147 14.57 -13.93 6.49
CA PRO A 147 14.63 -12.65 7.20
C PRO A 147 14.24 -11.47 6.30
N ARG A 148 14.46 -11.56 4.97
CA ARG A 148 14.13 -10.48 4.03
C ARG A 148 12.63 -10.35 3.79
N LEU A 149 11.90 -11.46 3.73
CA LEU A 149 10.44 -11.44 3.59
C LEU A 149 9.79 -10.93 4.89
N ALA A 150 10.28 -11.38 6.05
CA ALA A 150 9.84 -10.88 7.35
C ALA A 150 10.11 -9.37 7.49
N GLN A 151 11.27 -8.90 7.02
CA GLN A 151 11.59 -7.47 6.99
C GLN A 151 10.64 -6.67 6.09
N ARG A 152 10.30 -7.16 4.89
CA ARG A 152 9.33 -6.50 3.99
C ARG A 152 7.92 -6.41 4.60
N LEU A 153 7.47 -7.48 5.25
CA LEU A 153 6.20 -7.46 5.98
C LEU A 153 6.22 -6.46 7.14
N ARG A 154 7.31 -6.40 7.91
CA ARG A 154 7.48 -5.39 8.96
C ARG A 154 7.43 -3.98 8.41
N TRP A 155 8.11 -3.70 7.30
CA TRP A 155 8.03 -2.40 6.62
C TRP A 155 6.61 -2.06 6.22
N PHE A 156 5.88 -2.99 5.61
CA PHE A 156 4.47 -2.79 5.26
C PHE A 156 3.62 -2.47 6.49
N ILE A 157 3.72 -3.24 7.57
CA ILE A 157 2.98 -3.01 8.82
C ILE A 157 3.32 -1.63 9.40
N VAL A 158 4.60 -1.28 9.49
CA VAL A 158 5.05 0.02 9.99
C VAL A 158 4.50 1.15 9.12
N SER A 159 4.56 1.03 7.79
CA SER A 159 3.98 2.02 6.88
C SER A 159 2.48 2.20 7.09
N MET A 160 1.73 1.12 7.31
CA MET A 160 0.28 1.20 7.61
C MET A 160 0.00 1.88 8.95
N LEU A 161 0.76 1.54 9.99
CA LEU A 161 0.63 2.17 11.30
C LEU A 161 0.98 3.65 11.26
N VAL A 162 2.06 4.02 10.58
CA VAL A 162 2.46 5.42 10.39
C VAL A 162 1.39 6.18 9.64
N LEU A 163 0.86 5.62 8.55
CA LEU A 163 -0.20 6.25 7.77
C LEU A 163 -1.48 6.45 8.60
N ALA A 164 -1.89 5.44 9.36
CA ALA A 164 -3.04 5.54 10.25
C ALA A 164 -2.83 6.59 11.36
N ALA A 165 -1.64 6.63 11.97
CA ALA A 165 -1.29 7.61 13.00
C ALA A 165 -1.26 9.04 12.45
N LEU A 166 -0.74 9.24 11.23
CA LEU A 166 -0.76 10.53 10.56
C LEU A 166 -2.19 11.02 10.33
N TRP A 167 -3.07 10.16 9.80
CA TRP A 167 -4.47 10.53 9.60
C TRP A 167 -5.21 10.77 10.92
N ALA A 168 -4.94 9.98 11.96
CA ALA A 168 -5.49 10.22 13.29
C ALA A 168 -5.05 11.59 13.86
N LEU A 169 -3.78 11.96 13.70
CA LEU A 169 -3.25 13.26 14.12
C LEU A 169 -3.88 14.42 13.33
N VAL A 170 -3.92 14.31 12.01
CA VAL A 170 -4.55 15.29 11.13
C VAL A 170 -6.03 15.47 11.47
N GLY A 171 -6.74 14.35 11.66
CA GLY A 171 -8.13 14.35 12.08
C GLY A 171 -8.31 15.04 13.43
N ALA A 172 -7.50 14.69 14.43
CA ALA A 172 -7.55 15.31 15.75
C ALA A 172 -7.34 16.83 15.68
N ILE A 173 -6.34 17.30 14.92
CA ILE A 173 -6.08 18.73 14.72
C ILE A 173 -7.29 19.41 14.06
N GLY A 174 -7.82 18.82 12.99
CA GLY A 174 -8.99 19.37 12.29
C GLY A 174 -10.23 19.45 13.19
N TRP A 175 -10.50 18.40 13.97
CA TRP A 175 -11.63 18.37 14.90
C TRP A 175 -11.47 19.36 16.05
N ILE A 176 -10.26 19.49 16.63
CA ILE A 176 -9.97 20.50 17.65
C ILE A 176 -10.21 21.90 17.08
N TRP A 177 -9.69 22.19 15.89
CA TRP A 177 -9.91 23.48 15.22
C TRP A 177 -11.40 23.78 15.02
N LEU A 178 -12.17 22.79 14.55
CA LEU A 178 -13.61 22.93 14.33
C LEU A 178 -14.38 23.23 15.63
N MET A 179 -13.97 22.65 16.75
CA MET A 179 -14.59 22.87 18.07
C MET A 179 -14.20 24.20 18.72
N THR A 180 -13.16 24.87 18.21
CA THR A 180 -12.68 26.17 18.72
C THR A 180 -13.18 27.37 17.92
N LEU A 181 -13.89 27.12 16.80
CA LEU A 181 -14.60 28.13 16.03
C LEU A 181 -15.97 28.44 16.64
#